data_AF-A0A934KQE9-F1
#
_entry.id   AF-A0A934KQE9-F1
#
_cell.length_a   1.000
_cell.length_b   1.000
_cell.length_c   1.000
_cell.angle_alpha   90.00
_cell.angle_beta   90.00
_cell.angle_gamma   90.00
#
_symmetry.space_group_name_H-M   'P 1'
#
loop_
_entity.id
_entity.type
_entity.pdbx_description
1 polymer ?
#
loop_
_entity_poly.entity_id
_entity_poly.type
_entity_poly.pdbx_seq_one_letter_code
_entity_poly.pdbx_strand_id
1 'polypeptide(L)'
;MIKRTKASLSKAILHKVGNKFNSTKNAFSEQELDFDEISYDLMLPYLLRPFGSLVESYRFNHHSNISLNEINSYAAQLFADESNFVEVSKHIVTHLFEQSNSAQIKTGDVLVCLFNDIQYEDLFVNAVGIFKIETRAEFFQTYLENNSYDIITQKGIPTKKVDKGCLILNTSDTEGNIILSVDNNSYDTQYWIKHFLNIKYPDDYNQHTKNYIELCKDFSEDILKPTYGLQERSTFLAKTIDFFKENEVINVENFKDDVFGEDSYKDLFDDYKKGFETDHALVIRNQFDVSESVLKKEKQKIKTEIKLDTNIQIKLDVDAPDASAEYLERGYDDVKKMHYYKVYFNEEG
;
A
#
# COMPACT_ATOMS: atom_id res chain seq x y z
N MET A 1 7.87 -0.20 -7.67
CA MET A 1 8.25 -1.10 -8.79
C MET A 1 9.73 -1.44 -8.66
N ILE A 2 10.13 -2.71 -8.78
CA ILE A 2 11.56 -3.08 -8.78
C ILE A 2 12.15 -3.18 -10.19
N LYS A 3 13.42 -2.83 -10.35
CA LYS A 3 14.23 -3.15 -11.53
C LYS A 3 15.30 -4.16 -11.14
N ARG A 4 15.60 -5.08 -12.07
CA ARG A 4 16.46 -6.25 -11.84
C ARG A 4 17.75 -6.24 -12.68
N THR A 5 18.11 -5.08 -13.25
CA THR A 5 19.23 -4.97 -14.19
C THR A 5 20.60 -5.27 -13.57
N LYS A 6 20.75 -5.00 -12.27
CA LYS A 6 21.96 -5.32 -11.49
C LYS A 6 21.73 -6.37 -10.41
N ALA A 7 20.51 -6.89 -10.30
CA ALA A 7 20.16 -7.79 -9.21
C ALA A 7 20.90 -9.13 -9.36
N SER A 8 21.40 -9.66 -8.25
CA SER A 8 22.02 -11.00 -8.20
C SER A 8 21.42 -11.83 -7.07
N LEU A 9 21.30 -13.14 -7.28
CA LEU A 9 20.93 -14.10 -6.25
C LEU A 9 22.21 -14.56 -5.53
N SER A 10 22.39 -14.15 -4.28
CA SER A 10 23.59 -14.45 -3.50
C SER A 10 23.52 -15.83 -2.85
N LYS A 11 22.39 -16.16 -2.23
CA LYS A 11 22.13 -17.44 -1.57
C LYS A 11 20.74 -17.93 -1.88
N ALA A 12 20.57 -19.24 -1.99
CA ALA A 12 19.26 -19.86 -2.11
C ALA A 12 19.25 -21.22 -1.44
N ILE A 13 18.12 -21.61 -0.87
CA ILE A 13 17.92 -22.94 -0.31
C ILE A 13 16.49 -23.39 -0.55
N LEU A 14 16.33 -24.69 -0.84
CA LEU A 14 15.06 -25.34 -1.09
C LEU A 14 14.68 -26.22 0.10
N HIS A 15 13.49 -26.02 0.67
CA HIS A 15 12.90 -26.91 1.67
C HIS A 15 11.58 -27.48 1.14
N LYS A 16 11.00 -28.45 1.86
CA LYS A 16 9.64 -28.93 1.62
C LYS A 16 8.79 -28.65 2.84
N VAL A 17 7.67 -27.96 2.63
CA VAL A 17 6.70 -27.66 3.68
C VAL A 17 5.55 -28.66 3.64
N GLY A 18 5.25 -29.21 4.81
CA GLY A 18 4.07 -30.05 5.03
C GLY A 18 2.81 -29.22 5.27
N ASN A 19 1.75 -29.92 5.68
CA ASN A 19 0.50 -29.36 6.16
C ASN A 19 0.07 -30.14 7.42
N LYS A 20 -0.20 -29.40 8.50
CA LYS A 20 -0.62 -29.94 9.81
C LYS A 20 -1.95 -30.67 9.75
N PHE A 21 -2.92 -30.16 8.98
CA PHE A 21 -4.22 -30.77 8.78
C PHE A 21 -4.11 -32.19 8.21
N ASN A 22 -3.17 -32.41 7.27
CA ASN A 22 -2.94 -33.71 6.63
C ASN A 22 -1.86 -34.56 7.33
N SER A 23 -1.37 -34.15 8.52
CA SER A 23 -0.30 -34.85 9.27
C SER A 23 0.99 -35.10 8.47
N THR A 24 1.29 -34.24 7.50
CA THR A 24 2.54 -34.31 6.73
C THR A 24 3.62 -33.49 7.44
N LYS A 25 4.90 -33.87 7.32
CA LYS A 25 6.01 -33.21 8.00
C LYS A 25 6.82 -32.34 7.03
N ASN A 26 7.53 -31.37 7.59
CA ASN A 26 8.55 -30.62 6.85
C ASN A 26 9.75 -31.51 6.54
N ALA A 27 10.42 -31.23 5.43
CA ALA A 27 11.75 -31.76 5.13
C ALA A 27 12.69 -30.58 4.84
N PHE A 28 13.81 -30.53 5.54
CA PHE A 28 14.76 -29.43 5.44
C PHE A 28 16.01 -29.88 4.67
N SER A 29 16.52 -28.99 3.83
CA SER A 29 17.86 -29.12 3.27
C SER A 29 18.89 -28.59 4.27
N GLU A 30 20.08 -29.18 4.24
CA GLU A 30 21.23 -28.84 5.08
C GLU A 30 22.28 -27.98 4.34
N GLN A 31 22.09 -27.77 3.04
CA GLN A 31 23.02 -27.04 2.17
C GLN A 31 22.27 -26.11 1.23
N GLU A 32 22.95 -25.02 0.86
CA GLU A 32 22.51 -24.05 -0.14
C GLU A 32 22.48 -24.71 -1.54
N LEU A 33 21.66 -24.16 -2.43
CA LEU A 33 21.63 -24.57 -3.83
C LEU A 33 22.87 -24.05 -4.54
N ASP A 34 23.57 -24.96 -5.21
CA ASP A 34 24.62 -24.61 -6.17
C ASP A 34 24.01 -24.59 -7.58
N PHE A 35 24.06 -23.44 -8.24
CA PHE A 35 23.48 -23.26 -9.56
C PHE A 35 24.59 -23.25 -10.61
N ASP A 36 24.43 -24.07 -11.65
CA ASP A 36 25.15 -23.81 -12.90
C ASP A 36 24.62 -22.53 -13.58
N GLU A 37 25.40 -21.99 -14.51
CA GLU A 37 25.09 -20.72 -15.19
C GLU A 37 23.70 -20.74 -15.86
N ILE A 38 23.35 -21.86 -16.50
CA ILE A 38 22.07 -22.03 -17.19
C ILE A 38 20.90 -22.02 -16.20
N SER A 39 21.03 -22.73 -15.09
CA SER A 39 20.00 -22.79 -14.05
C SER A 39 19.84 -21.43 -13.37
N TYR A 40 20.96 -20.73 -13.12
CA TYR A 40 20.95 -19.38 -12.56
C TYR A 40 20.21 -18.39 -13.46
N ASP A 41 20.51 -18.40 -14.76
CA ASP A 41 19.89 -17.53 -15.76
C ASP A 41 18.39 -17.75 -15.93
N LEU A 42 17.90 -18.95 -15.59
CA LEU A 42 16.47 -19.26 -15.54
C LEU A 42 15.85 -18.89 -14.19
N MET A 43 16.55 -19.14 -13.09
CA MET A 43 16.05 -18.98 -11.73
C MET A 43 15.86 -17.51 -11.34
N LEU A 44 16.85 -16.66 -11.58
CA LEU A 44 16.79 -15.26 -11.18
C LEU A 44 15.60 -14.52 -11.85
N PRO A 45 15.36 -14.65 -13.18
CA PRO A 45 14.19 -14.07 -13.81
C PRO A 45 12.88 -14.69 -13.34
N TYR A 46 12.85 -16.01 -13.09
CA TYR A 46 11.66 -16.71 -12.59
C TYR A 46 11.19 -16.14 -11.25
N LEU A 47 12.12 -15.91 -10.32
CA LEU A 47 11.83 -15.41 -8.97
C LEU A 47 11.46 -13.92 -8.95
N LEU A 48 12.17 -13.07 -9.71
CA LEU A 48 11.99 -11.61 -9.62
C LEU A 48 10.97 -11.01 -10.61
N ARG A 49 10.70 -11.67 -11.75
CA ARG A 49 9.74 -11.15 -12.76
C ARG A 49 8.36 -10.80 -12.16
N PRO A 50 7.76 -11.59 -11.25
CA PRO A 50 6.44 -11.29 -10.69
C PRO A 50 6.33 -9.94 -9.98
N PHE A 51 7.44 -9.42 -9.43
CA PHE A 51 7.43 -8.16 -8.66
C PHE A 51 7.71 -6.92 -9.53
N GLY A 52 8.15 -7.11 -10.77
CA GLY A 52 8.50 -6.01 -11.68
C GLY A 52 7.31 -5.15 -12.13
N SER A 53 6.08 -5.64 -11.98
CA SER A 53 4.85 -4.90 -12.31
C SER A 53 4.03 -4.51 -11.09
N LEU A 54 4.50 -4.80 -9.87
CA LEU A 54 3.77 -4.45 -8.66
C LEU A 54 3.89 -2.95 -8.38
N VAL A 55 2.72 -2.35 -8.21
CA VAL A 55 2.56 -0.95 -7.82
C VAL A 55 2.40 -0.84 -6.31
N GLU A 56 1.75 -1.81 -5.69
CA GLU A 56 1.46 -1.80 -4.26
C GLU A 56 2.53 -2.54 -3.45
N SER A 57 2.74 -2.08 -2.22
CA SER A 57 3.60 -2.71 -1.23
C SER A 57 2.90 -2.82 0.12
N TYR A 58 3.43 -3.65 1.00
CA TYR A 58 2.91 -3.96 2.32
C TYR A 58 3.94 -3.64 3.40
N ARG A 59 3.49 -3.56 4.65
CA ARG A 59 4.32 -3.43 5.87
C ARG A 59 4.01 -4.55 6.84
N PHE A 60 5.00 -4.95 7.65
CA PHE A 60 4.79 -5.92 8.71
C PHE A 60 3.81 -5.40 9.75
N ASN A 61 2.99 -6.30 10.27
CA ASN A 61 2.02 -6.02 11.30
C ASN A 61 2.23 -6.97 12.49
N HIS A 62 1.94 -6.48 13.68
CA HIS A 62 1.86 -7.28 14.89
C HIS A 62 1.07 -6.51 15.95
N HIS A 63 0.19 -7.18 16.70
CA HIS A 63 -0.72 -6.51 17.65
C HIS A 63 0.01 -5.79 18.80
N SER A 64 1.16 -6.31 19.24
CA SER A 64 1.99 -5.70 20.29
C SER A 64 3.12 -4.80 19.76
N ASN A 65 4.03 -5.34 18.93
CA ASN A 65 5.16 -4.59 18.38
C ASN A 65 5.61 -5.26 17.08
N ILE A 66 5.87 -4.48 16.03
CA ILE A 66 6.31 -4.95 14.70
C ILE A 66 7.58 -5.81 14.78
N SER A 67 8.46 -5.57 15.75
CA SER A 67 9.67 -6.37 15.99
C SER A 67 9.37 -7.82 16.42
N LEU A 68 8.15 -8.09 16.88
CA LEU A 68 7.70 -9.43 17.28
C LEU A 68 7.09 -10.22 16.11
N ASN A 69 6.93 -9.60 14.93
CA ASN A 69 6.58 -10.35 13.73
C ASN A 69 7.72 -11.32 13.39
N GLU A 70 7.41 -12.61 13.30
CA GLU A 70 8.39 -13.67 13.16
C GLU A 70 9.19 -13.50 11.86
N ILE A 71 8.51 -13.26 10.74
CA ILE A 71 9.16 -13.07 9.43
C ILE A 71 10.02 -11.81 9.42
N ASN A 72 9.57 -10.72 10.04
CA ASN A 72 10.37 -9.52 10.19
C ASN A 72 11.66 -9.80 10.99
N SER A 73 11.53 -10.52 12.11
CA SER A 73 12.67 -10.87 12.96
C SER A 73 13.68 -11.77 12.24
N TYR A 74 13.20 -12.75 11.45
CA TYR A 74 14.04 -13.63 10.66
C TYR A 74 14.72 -12.89 9.51
N ALA A 75 14.00 -12.01 8.81
CA ALA A 75 14.60 -11.19 7.76
C ALA A 75 15.70 -10.27 8.32
N ALA A 76 15.46 -9.62 9.47
CA ALA A 76 16.48 -8.80 10.13
C ALA A 76 17.72 -9.61 10.53
N GLN A 77 17.56 -10.84 11.02
CA GLN A 77 18.68 -11.74 11.31
C GLN A 77 19.48 -12.08 10.04
N LEU A 78 18.80 -12.38 8.93
CA LEU A 78 19.45 -12.67 7.65
C LEU A 78 20.22 -11.47 7.08
N PHE A 79 19.71 -10.25 7.27
CA PHE A 79 20.40 -9.03 6.85
C PHE A 79 21.61 -8.69 7.74
N ALA A 80 21.58 -9.08 9.01
CA ALA A 80 22.66 -8.82 9.95
C ALA A 80 23.80 -9.86 9.86
N ASP A 81 23.46 -11.13 9.67
CA ASP A 81 24.43 -12.23 9.64
C ASP A 81 24.01 -13.37 8.70
N GLU A 82 24.62 -13.40 7.52
CA GLU A 82 24.38 -14.42 6.50
C GLU A 82 24.93 -15.82 6.87
N SER A 83 25.74 -15.94 7.93
CA SER A 83 26.27 -17.24 8.36
C SER A 83 25.18 -18.16 8.93
N ASN A 84 24.11 -17.58 9.46
CA ASN A 84 22.96 -18.31 10.00
C ASN A 84 21.87 -18.62 8.94
N PHE A 85 22.17 -18.41 7.65
CA PHE A 85 21.17 -18.52 6.57
C PHE A 85 20.38 -19.83 6.58
N VAL A 86 21.07 -20.97 6.72
CA VAL A 86 20.45 -22.31 6.73
C VAL A 86 19.54 -22.52 7.94
N GLU A 87 19.93 -22.04 9.12
CA GLU A 87 19.11 -22.22 10.33
C GLU A 87 17.90 -21.30 10.32
N VAL A 88 18.07 -20.04 9.90
CA VAL A 88 16.96 -19.09 9.80
C VAL A 88 15.97 -19.51 8.69
N SER A 89 16.43 -20.08 7.58
CA SER A 89 15.53 -20.60 6.54
C SER A 89 14.67 -21.77 7.06
N LYS A 90 15.22 -22.64 7.91
CA LYS A 90 14.45 -23.68 8.62
C LYS A 90 13.40 -23.08 9.55
N HIS A 91 13.71 -21.99 10.27
CA HIS A 91 12.74 -21.29 11.11
C HIS A 91 11.59 -20.67 10.30
N ILE A 92 11.88 -20.04 9.16
CA ILE A 92 10.87 -19.50 8.24
C ILE A 92 9.90 -20.60 7.78
N VAL A 93 10.43 -21.75 7.33
CA VAL A 93 9.62 -22.87 6.85
C VAL A 93 8.84 -23.54 8.00
N THR A 94 9.41 -23.56 9.21
CA THR A 94 8.72 -24.05 10.40
C THR A 94 7.53 -23.15 10.74
N HIS A 95 7.70 -21.83 10.71
CA HIS A 95 6.59 -20.88 10.88
C HIS A 95 5.50 -21.08 9.82
N LEU A 96 5.89 -21.22 8.55
CA LEU A 96 4.95 -21.50 7.45
C LEU A 96 4.12 -22.77 7.71
N PHE A 97 4.75 -23.82 8.25
CA PHE A 97 4.09 -25.05 8.64
C PHE A 97 3.13 -24.86 9.83
N GLU A 98 3.53 -24.12 10.86
CA GLU A 98 2.69 -23.84 12.03
C GLU A 98 1.40 -23.10 11.67
N GLN A 99 1.45 -22.26 10.65
CA GLN A 99 0.29 -21.54 10.11
C GLN A 99 -0.55 -22.40 9.13
N SER A 100 -0.04 -23.55 8.66
CA SER A 100 -0.69 -24.42 7.66
C SER A 100 -1.73 -25.36 8.28
N ASN A 101 -2.85 -24.80 8.75
CA ASN A 101 -3.87 -25.52 9.54
C ASN A 101 -5.18 -25.84 8.78
N SER A 102 -5.21 -25.70 7.45
CA SER A 102 -6.41 -25.93 6.63
C SER A 102 -6.13 -26.93 5.49
N ALA A 103 -7.13 -27.74 5.15
CA ALA A 103 -7.08 -28.68 4.02
C ALA A 103 -6.86 -27.98 2.67
N GLN A 104 -7.21 -26.70 2.56
CA GLN A 104 -7.04 -25.91 1.33
C GLN A 104 -5.59 -25.50 1.07
N ILE A 105 -4.74 -25.50 2.10
CA ILE A 105 -3.33 -25.13 1.99
C ILE A 105 -2.56 -26.34 1.46
N LYS A 106 -1.99 -26.27 0.26
CA LYS A 106 -1.25 -27.41 -0.30
C LYS A 106 0.15 -27.53 0.31
N THR A 107 0.68 -28.74 0.34
CA THR A 107 2.13 -28.96 0.55
C THR A 107 2.89 -28.46 -0.66
N GLY A 108 4.19 -28.20 -0.50
CA GLY A 108 4.97 -27.63 -1.58
C GLY A 108 6.45 -27.52 -1.30
N ASP A 109 7.17 -27.07 -2.32
CA ASP A 109 8.56 -26.66 -2.21
C ASP A 109 8.61 -25.20 -1.73
N VAL A 110 9.55 -24.88 -0.86
CA VAL A 110 9.78 -23.51 -0.36
C VAL A 110 11.21 -23.10 -0.70
N LEU A 111 11.34 -22.04 -1.50
CA LEU A 111 12.63 -21.40 -1.76
C LEU A 111 12.78 -20.20 -0.84
N VAL A 112 13.89 -20.15 -0.11
CA VAL A 112 14.34 -18.95 0.62
C VAL A 112 15.59 -18.45 -0.08
N CYS A 113 15.61 -17.16 -0.41
CA CYS A 113 16.64 -16.55 -1.25
C CYS A 113 17.13 -15.23 -0.64
N LEU A 114 18.42 -14.94 -0.79
CA LEU A 114 18.99 -13.62 -0.58
C LEU A 114 19.37 -13.01 -1.92
N PHE A 115 18.95 -11.77 -2.13
CA PHE A 115 19.23 -11.00 -3.33
C PHE A 115 20.01 -9.75 -2.97
N ASN A 116 20.95 -9.40 -3.84
CA ASN A 116 21.71 -8.16 -3.77
C ASN A 116 21.35 -7.24 -4.94
N ASP A 117 21.52 -5.93 -4.73
CA ASP A 117 21.42 -4.90 -5.76
C ASP A 117 20.09 -4.89 -6.54
N ILE A 118 18.98 -5.18 -5.84
CA ILE A 118 17.64 -4.94 -6.39
C ILE A 118 17.40 -3.44 -6.38
N GLN A 119 17.07 -2.88 -7.54
CA GLN A 119 16.73 -1.47 -7.61
C GLN A 119 15.27 -1.26 -7.23
N TYR A 120 15.02 -0.48 -6.18
CA TYR A 120 13.70 0.01 -5.79
C TYR A 120 13.74 1.54 -5.81
N GLU A 121 12.92 2.14 -6.67
CA GLU A 121 13.00 3.59 -6.95
C GLU A 121 14.42 3.99 -7.41
N ASP A 122 15.06 4.90 -6.68
CA ASP A 122 16.43 5.36 -6.95
C ASP A 122 17.49 4.69 -6.07
N LEU A 123 17.10 3.70 -5.26
CA LEU A 123 17.98 2.98 -4.34
C LEU A 123 18.29 1.56 -4.83
N PHE A 124 19.50 1.09 -4.55
CA PHE A 124 19.87 -0.32 -4.66
C PHE A 124 19.86 -0.94 -3.27
N VAL A 125 19.06 -1.99 -3.10
CA VAL A 125 18.80 -2.62 -1.81
C VAL A 125 18.95 -4.14 -1.90
N ASN A 126 19.36 -4.74 -0.81
CA ASN A 126 19.32 -6.19 -0.65
C ASN A 126 17.89 -6.62 -0.28
N ALA A 127 17.55 -7.88 -0.54
CA ALA A 127 16.23 -8.40 -0.20
C ALA A 127 16.24 -9.88 0.16
N VAL A 128 15.32 -10.27 1.05
CA VAL A 128 14.99 -11.67 1.32
C VAL A 128 13.77 -12.04 0.50
N GLY A 129 13.87 -13.08 -0.33
CA GLY A 129 12.75 -13.67 -1.04
C GLY A 129 12.29 -14.98 -0.42
N ILE A 130 10.98 -15.15 -0.25
CA ILE A 130 10.38 -16.40 0.22
C ILE A 130 9.32 -16.82 -0.80
N PHE A 131 9.47 -17.99 -1.38
CA PHE A 131 8.61 -18.48 -2.45
C PHE A 131 8.07 -19.86 -2.10
N LYS A 132 6.76 -20.04 -2.23
CA LYS A 132 6.10 -21.34 -2.07
C LYS A 132 5.56 -21.80 -3.41
N ILE A 133 5.96 -23.01 -3.80
CA ILE A 133 5.62 -23.65 -5.07
C ILE A 133 4.82 -24.92 -4.75
N GLU A 134 3.55 -24.90 -5.12
CA GLU A 134 2.55 -25.94 -4.87
C GLU A 134 2.27 -26.76 -6.14
N THR A 135 2.55 -26.19 -7.31
CA THR A 135 2.32 -26.80 -8.62
C THR A 135 3.57 -27.50 -9.16
N ARG A 136 3.36 -28.66 -9.78
CA ARG A 136 4.39 -29.34 -10.60
C ARG A 136 3.90 -29.50 -12.02
N ALA A 137 4.78 -29.27 -12.98
CA ALA A 137 4.53 -29.48 -14.38
C ALA A 137 5.22 -30.76 -14.85
N GLU A 138 4.52 -31.51 -15.70
CA GLU A 138 5.10 -32.65 -16.41
C GLU A 138 5.79 -32.13 -17.68
N PHE A 139 6.98 -32.61 -17.96
CA PHE A 139 7.70 -32.32 -19.20
C PHE A 139 8.40 -33.57 -19.69
N PHE A 140 8.60 -33.63 -21.01
CA PHE A 140 9.34 -34.71 -21.66
C PHE A 140 10.81 -34.31 -21.74
N GLN A 141 11.69 -35.14 -21.20
CA GLN A 141 13.14 -35.03 -21.40
C GLN A 141 13.58 -36.10 -22.39
N THR A 142 14.28 -35.68 -23.43
CA THR A 142 14.92 -36.59 -24.37
C THR A 142 16.35 -36.86 -23.93
N TYR A 143 16.80 -38.10 -24.12
CA TYR A 143 18.20 -38.46 -23.91
C TYR A 143 18.61 -39.47 -24.99
N LEU A 144 19.92 -39.54 -25.24
CA LEU A 144 20.51 -40.46 -26.21
C LEU A 144 21.19 -41.58 -25.44
N GLU A 145 20.68 -42.80 -25.60
CA GLU A 145 21.31 -44.00 -25.05
C GLU A 145 21.51 -45.01 -26.19
N ASN A 146 22.73 -45.56 -26.31
CA ASN A 146 23.09 -46.52 -27.36
C ASN A 146 22.74 -46.04 -28.80
N ASN A 147 22.91 -44.75 -29.09
CA ASN A 147 22.59 -44.13 -30.38
C ASN A 147 21.09 -44.19 -30.76
N SER A 148 20.20 -44.40 -29.79
CA SER A 148 18.75 -44.31 -29.93
C SER A 148 18.23 -43.18 -29.04
N TYR A 149 17.36 -42.33 -29.59
CA TYR A 149 16.66 -41.31 -28.79
C TYR A 149 15.50 -41.96 -28.05
N ASP A 150 15.42 -41.68 -26.76
CA ASP A 150 14.29 -42.08 -25.92
C ASP A 150 13.73 -40.85 -25.17
N ILE A 151 12.50 -41.00 -24.66
CA ILE A 151 11.74 -39.95 -24.00
C ILE A 151 11.30 -40.43 -22.62
N ILE A 152 11.67 -39.68 -21.59
CA ILE A 152 11.14 -39.88 -20.22
C ILE A 152 10.28 -38.69 -19.81
N THR A 153 9.20 -39.00 -19.09
CA THR A 153 8.39 -37.97 -18.44
C THR A 153 8.97 -37.65 -17.08
N GLN A 154 9.28 -36.39 -16.85
CA GLN A 154 9.70 -35.88 -15.55
C GLN A 154 8.69 -34.89 -14.99
N LYS A 155 8.65 -34.76 -13.67
CA LYS A 155 7.83 -33.76 -12.96
C LYS A 155 8.75 -32.75 -12.30
N GLY A 156 8.60 -31.49 -12.66
CA GLY A 156 9.46 -30.40 -12.18
C GLY A 156 8.68 -29.19 -11.71
N ILE A 157 9.43 -28.19 -11.22
CA ILE A 157 8.92 -26.86 -10.93
C ILE A 157 8.74 -26.12 -12.27
N PRO A 158 7.56 -25.54 -12.54
CA PRO A 158 7.36 -24.75 -13.76
C PRO A 158 8.20 -23.46 -13.72
N THR A 159 8.84 -23.09 -14.84
CA THR A 159 9.74 -21.92 -14.95
C THR A 159 9.05 -20.61 -15.33
N LYS A 160 7.72 -20.61 -15.46
CA LYS A 160 6.97 -19.45 -15.95
C LYS A 160 6.47 -18.53 -14.85
N LYS A 161 5.95 -19.10 -13.77
CA LYS A 161 5.20 -18.37 -12.75
C LYS A 161 5.34 -19.06 -11.40
N VAL A 162 5.62 -18.27 -10.36
CA VAL A 162 5.60 -18.74 -8.97
C VAL A 162 4.16 -18.76 -8.48
N ASP A 163 3.79 -19.72 -7.65
CA ASP A 163 2.46 -19.78 -7.04
C ASP A 163 2.28 -18.68 -5.98
N LYS A 164 3.13 -18.65 -4.96
CA LYS A 164 3.18 -17.60 -3.94
C LYS A 164 4.60 -17.12 -3.70
N GLY A 165 4.78 -15.82 -3.51
CA GLY A 165 6.09 -15.26 -3.23
C GLY A 165 6.00 -13.94 -2.50
N CYS A 166 6.98 -13.67 -1.64
CA CYS A 166 7.21 -12.34 -1.11
C CYS A 166 8.67 -11.93 -1.24
N LEU A 167 8.90 -10.63 -1.29
CA LEU A 167 10.20 -10.00 -1.34
C LEU A 167 10.22 -8.92 -0.25
N ILE A 168 11.06 -9.12 0.76
CA ILE A 168 11.25 -8.22 1.90
C ILE A 168 12.49 -7.42 1.59
N LEU A 169 12.35 -6.12 1.35
CA LEU A 169 13.47 -5.25 1.03
C LEU A 169 14.19 -4.83 2.33
N ASN A 170 15.52 -4.78 2.30
CA ASN A 170 16.33 -4.19 3.37
C ASN A 170 16.31 -2.66 3.30
N THR A 171 15.10 -2.11 3.23
CA THR A 171 14.83 -0.69 3.31
C THR A 171 13.46 -0.53 3.95
N SER A 172 13.32 0.55 4.69
CA SER A 172 12.09 0.92 5.36
C SER A 172 11.70 2.33 4.98
N ASP A 173 10.40 2.59 5.00
CA ASP A 173 9.88 3.96 5.07
C ASP A 173 9.49 4.30 6.52
N THR A 174 8.71 5.36 6.71
CA THR A 174 8.17 5.78 8.01
C THR A 174 7.33 4.71 8.70
N GLU A 175 6.83 3.71 7.97
CA GLU A 175 5.95 2.67 8.47
C GLU A 175 6.63 1.29 8.61
N GLY A 176 7.90 1.17 8.23
CA GLY A 176 8.74 -0.01 8.43
C GLY A 176 9.19 -0.67 7.13
N ASN A 177 9.64 -1.92 7.22
CA ASN A 177 10.23 -2.63 6.09
C ASN A 177 9.24 -2.78 4.92
N ILE A 178 9.70 -2.52 3.71
CA ILE A 178 8.88 -2.60 2.49
C ILE A 178 8.80 -4.07 2.05
N ILE A 179 7.57 -4.60 1.94
CA ILE A 179 7.31 -5.96 1.45
C ILE A 179 6.52 -5.93 0.15
N LEU A 180 6.98 -6.67 -0.84
CA LEU A 180 6.22 -6.94 -2.07
C LEU A 180 5.72 -8.38 -2.00
N SER A 181 4.44 -8.63 -2.30
CA SER A 181 3.85 -9.96 -2.24
C SER A 181 3.09 -10.28 -3.52
N VAL A 182 3.20 -11.52 -3.98
CA VAL A 182 2.43 -12.09 -5.09
C VAL A 182 1.76 -13.37 -4.62
N ASP A 183 0.48 -13.51 -4.97
CA ASP A 183 -0.28 -14.75 -4.77
C ASP A 183 -1.12 -15.01 -6.03
N ASN A 184 -0.82 -16.12 -6.69
CA ASN A 184 -1.48 -16.53 -7.92
C ASN A 184 -2.51 -17.63 -7.71
N ASN A 185 -2.62 -18.13 -6.47
CA ASN A 185 -3.53 -19.17 -6.04
C ASN A 185 -4.61 -18.52 -5.17
N SER A 186 -5.65 -17.98 -5.81
CA SER A 186 -6.70 -17.15 -5.17
C SER A 186 -7.60 -17.86 -4.13
N TYR A 187 -7.24 -19.07 -3.66
CA TYR A 187 -8.07 -19.89 -2.76
C TYR A 187 -7.67 -19.79 -1.28
N ASP A 188 -6.46 -19.34 -0.95
CA ASP A 188 -5.94 -19.28 0.42
C ASP A 188 -5.18 -17.97 0.73
N THR A 189 -5.47 -16.89 0.01
CA THR A 189 -4.76 -15.60 0.12
C THR A 189 -4.70 -15.01 1.53
N GLN A 190 -5.71 -15.26 2.37
CA GLN A 190 -5.70 -14.82 3.78
C GLN A 190 -4.60 -15.50 4.60
N TYR A 191 -4.30 -16.78 4.34
CA TYR A 191 -3.26 -17.51 5.03
C TYR A 191 -1.87 -16.91 4.74
N TRP A 192 -1.58 -16.64 3.47
CA TRP A 192 -0.28 -16.09 3.08
C TRP A 192 -0.06 -14.69 3.66
N ILE A 193 -1.03 -13.79 3.49
CA ILE A 193 -0.91 -12.38 3.89
C ILE A 193 -1.08 -12.19 5.40
N LYS A 194 -2.13 -12.76 6.03
CA LYS A 194 -2.47 -12.46 7.44
C LYS A 194 -1.81 -13.39 8.44
N HIS A 195 -1.66 -14.67 8.14
CA HIS A 195 -1.20 -15.66 9.12
C HIS A 195 0.30 -15.91 9.01
N PHE A 196 0.81 -16.14 7.80
CA PHE A 196 2.24 -16.40 7.59
C PHE A 196 3.07 -15.11 7.63
N LEU A 197 2.81 -14.18 6.70
CA LEU A 197 3.58 -12.92 6.63
C LEU A 197 3.12 -11.93 7.70
N ASN A 198 1.84 -11.97 8.08
CA ASN A 198 1.18 -10.99 8.93
C ASN A 198 1.55 -9.56 8.49
N ILE A 199 1.23 -9.27 7.24
CA ILE A 199 1.46 -7.98 6.59
C ILE A 199 0.12 -7.33 6.28
N LYS A 200 0.11 -6.00 6.30
CA LYS A 200 -1.01 -5.17 5.87
C LYS A 200 -0.51 -4.15 4.87
N TYR A 201 -1.41 -3.59 4.08
CA TYR A 201 -1.05 -2.37 3.36
C TYR A 201 -0.58 -1.34 4.38
N PRO A 202 0.39 -0.48 4.03
CA PRO A 202 0.77 0.65 4.88
C PRO A 202 -0.50 1.30 5.41
N ASP A 203 -0.60 1.31 6.74
CA ASP A 203 -1.84 1.62 7.42
C ASP A 203 -1.92 3.14 7.46
N ASP A 204 -2.97 3.64 6.80
CA ASP A 204 -3.73 4.77 7.30
C ASP A 204 -3.33 6.18 6.83
N TYR A 205 -2.27 6.49 6.10
CA TYR A 205 -2.13 7.88 5.59
C TYR A 205 -3.12 8.17 4.43
N ASN A 206 -3.32 7.20 3.52
CA ASN A 206 -4.34 7.27 2.47
C ASN A 206 -5.76 7.36 3.05
N GLN A 207 -6.03 6.53 4.06
CA GLN A 207 -7.34 6.43 4.68
C GLN A 207 -7.59 7.60 5.64
N HIS A 208 -6.60 8.08 6.38
CA HIS A 208 -6.67 9.34 7.14
C HIS A 208 -6.84 10.54 6.23
N THR A 209 -6.04 10.66 5.17
CA THR A 209 -6.21 11.75 4.19
C THR A 209 -7.63 11.74 3.63
N LYS A 210 -8.14 10.57 3.25
CA LYS A 210 -9.52 10.44 2.75
C LYS A 210 -10.56 10.79 3.82
N ASN A 211 -10.50 10.15 4.99
CA ASN A 211 -11.48 10.30 6.07
C ASN A 211 -11.47 11.73 6.64
N TYR A 212 -10.31 12.37 6.71
CA TYR A 212 -10.18 13.74 7.18
C TYR A 212 -10.73 14.74 6.16
N ILE A 213 -10.43 14.56 4.86
CA ILE A 213 -11.04 15.37 3.80
C ILE A 213 -12.57 15.16 3.77
N GLU A 214 -13.04 13.94 3.99
CA GLU A 214 -14.47 13.60 4.10
C GLU A 214 -15.12 14.29 5.31
N LEU A 215 -14.48 14.25 6.49
CA LEU A 215 -14.87 15.01 7.68
C LEU A 215 -15.00 16.51 7.39
N CYS A 216 -13.97 17.12 6.79
CA CYS A 216 -14.00 18.55 6.43
C CYS A 216 -15.14 18.85 5.45
N LYS A 217 -15.34 17.98 4.45
CA LYS A 217 -16.39 18.14 3.46
C LYS A 217 -17.78 18.07 4.09
N ASP A 218 -18.02 17.08 4.94
CA ASP A 218 -19.32 16.89 5.57
C ASP A 218 -19.60 18.01 6.57
N PHE A 219 -18.60 18.43 7.37
CA PHE A 219 -18.69 19.63 8.20
C PHE A 219 -19.07 20.89 7.39
N SER A 220 -18.45 21.06 6.21
CA SER A 220 -18.72 22.21 5.35
C SER A 220 -20.15 22.23 4.78
N GLU A 221 -20.74 21.06 4.54
CA GLU A 221 -22.12 20.90 4.03
C GLU A 221 -23.16 20.99 5.13
N ASP A 222 -22.88 20.41 6.30
CA ASP A 222 -23.85 20.27 7.39
C ASP A 222 -23.86 21.46 8.35
N ILE A 223 -22.71 22.12 8.54
CA ILE A 223 -22.55 23.21 9.52
C ILE A 223 -22.30 24.55 8.83
N LEU A 224 -21.26 24.65 7.99
CA LEU A 224 -20.87 25.94 7.41
C LEU A 224 -21.90 26.47 6.41
N LYS A 225 -22.34 25.64 5.47
CA LYS A 225 -23.28 26.05 4.43
C LYS A 225 -24.65 26.50 4.96
N PRO A 226 -25.30 25.81 5.92
CA PRO A 226 -26.60 26.26 6.43
C PRO A 226 -26.50 27.52 7.30
N THR A 227 -25.40 27.66 8.04
CA THR A 227 -25.25 28.72 9.07
C THR A 227 -24.61 29.99 8.50
N TYR A 228 -23.59 29.85 7.66
CA TYR A 228 -22.76 30.96 7.15
C TYR A 228 -22.83 31.12 5.63
N GLY A 229 -23.43 30.16 4.93
CA GLY A 229 -23.70 30.24 3.50
C GLY A 229 -22.62 29.60 2.62
N LEU A 230 -22.86 29.66 1.31
CA LEU A 230 -22.08 28.93 0.32
C LEU A 230 -20.66 29.49 0.11
N GLN A 231 -20.47 30.79 0.33
CA GLN A 231 -19.17 31.46 0.21
C GLN A 231 -18.21 30.96 1.30
N GLU A 232 -18.68 30.89 2.55
CA GLU A 232 -17.88 30.41 3.68
C GLU A 232 -17.48 28.94 3.49
N ARG A 233 -18.44 28.08 3.10
CA ARG A 233 -18.15 26.68 2.71
C ARG A 233 -17.05 26.57 1.67
N SER A 234 -17.13 27.39 0.61
CA SER A 234 -16.19 27.31 -0.52
C SER A 234 -14.79 27.76 -0.10
N THR A 235 -14.71 28.82 0.70
CA THR A 235 -13.46 29.34 1.28
C THR A 235 -12.80 28.31 2.19
N PHE A 236 -13.56 27.70 3.10
CA PHE A 236 -13.07 26.65 4.00
C PHE A 236 -12.51 25.43 3.25
N LEU A 237 -13.23 24.95 2.23
CA LEU A 237 -12.80 23.80 1.44
C LEU A 237 -11.52 24.10 0.63
N ALA A 238 -11.40 25.31 0.08
CA ALA A 238 -10.21 25.72 -0.65
C ALA A 238 -8.99 25.82 0.29
N LYS A 239 -9.12 26.48 1.44
CA LYS A 239 -8.08 26.51 2.48
C LYS A 239 -7.68 25.12 2.97
N THR A 240 -8.64 24.21 3.14
CA THR A 240 -8.37 22.81 3.51
C THR A 240 -7.49 22.13 2.48
N ILE A 241 -7.79 22.28 1.18
CA ILE A 241 -7.00 21.66 0.11
C ILE A 241 -5.59 22.25 0.04
N ASP A 242 -5.44 23.57 0.20
CA ASP A 242 -4.13 24.20 0.15
C ASP A 242 -3.26 23.84 1.36
N PHE A 243 -3.83 23.80 2.56
CA PHE A 243 -3.12 23.30 3.75
C PHE A 243 -2.59 21.88 3.52
N PHE A 244 -3.39 20.99 2.90
CA PHE A 244 -2.98 19.62 2.58
C PHE A 244 -1.92 19.54 1.48
N LYS A 245 -1.83 20.52 0.57
CA LYS A 245 -0.76 20.56 -0.45
C LYS A 245 0.56 21.06 0.12
N GLU A 246 0.50 21.99 1.06
CA GLU A 246 1.69 22.64 1.61
C GLU A 246 2.34 21.83 2.74
N ASN A 247 1.60 20.89 3.34
CA ASN A 247 2.06 20.09 4.46
C ASN A 247 2.15 18.60 4.11
N GLU A 248 3.35 18.03 4.17
CA GLU A 248 3.57 16.57 4.04
C GLU A 248 2.98 15.80 5.23
N VAL A 249 2.88 16.46 6.39
CA VAL A 249 2.34 15.90 7.63
C VAL A 249 1.30 16.86 8.21
N ILE A 250 0.07 16.39 8.38
CA ILE A 250 -1.00 17.14 9.03
C ILE A 250 -0.86 17.01 10.53
N ASN A 251 -0.88 18.14 11.23
CA ASN A 251 -1.19 18.23 12.64
C ASN A 251 -2.56 18.90 12.79
N VAL A 252 -3.50 18.25 13.48
CA VAL A 252 -4.89 18.70 13.58
C VAL A 252 -5.04 20.05 14.29
N GLU A 253 -4.18 20.36 15.27
CA GLU A 253 -4.22 21.66 15.95
C GLU A 253 -3.71 22.78 15.03
N ASN A 254 -2.59 22.57 14.35
CA ASN A 254 -2.07 23.53 13.37
C ASN A 254 -3.06 23.74 12.21
N PHE A 255 -3.68 22.66 11.73
CA PHE A 255 -4.74 22.73 10.73
C PHE A 255 -5.89 23.62 11.20
N LYS A 256 -6.33 23.46 12.45
CA LYS A 256 -7.41 24.28 13.00
C LYS A 256 -7.01 25.76 13.07
N ASP A 257 -5.78 26.06 13.47
CA ASP A 257 -5.29 27.44 13.57
C ASP A 257 -5.14 28.13 12.20
N ASP A 258 -4.67 27.41 11.18
CA ASP A 258 -4.44 27.99 9.85
C ASP A 258 -5.71 28.07 8.99
N VAL A 259 -6.60 27.08 9.12
CA VAL A 259 -7.81 26.99 8.30
C VAL A 259 -8.97 27.77 8.93
N PHE A 260 -9.12 27.74 10.26
CA PHE A 260 -10.16 28.50 10.96
C PHE A 260 -9.63 29.84 11.47
N GLY A 261 -10.19 30.93 10.96
CA GLY A 261 -9.80 32.29 11.38
C GLY A 261 -10.37 32.72 12.74
N GLU A 262 -11.48 32.13 13.20
CA GLU A 262 -12.11 32.43 14.48
C GLU A 262 -12.19 31.18 15.37
N ASP A 263 -11.97 31.34 16.68
CA ASP A 263 -12.02 30.25 17.65
C ASP A 263 -13.42 29.60 17.75
N SER A 264 -14.48 30.36 17.41
CA SER A 264 -15.86 29.86 17.38
C SER A 264 -16.06 28.68 16.41
N TYR A 265 -15.29 28.64 15.32
CA TYR A 265 -15.34 27.54 14.35
C TYR A 265 -14.61 26.29 14.83
N LYS A 266 -13.56 26.44 15.66
CA LYS A 266 -12.77 25.32 16.18
C LYS A 266 -13.61 24.44 17.09
N ASP A 267 -14.39 25.05 17.99
CA ASP A 267 -15.29 24.34 18.90
C ASP A 267 -16.37 23.55 18.12
N LEU A 268 -16.98 24.19 17.11
CA LEU A 268 -17.97 23.54 16.24
C LEU A 268 -17.37 22.34 15.48
N PHE A 269 -16.14 22.48 14.99
CA PHE A 269 -15.45 21.41 14.28
C PHE A 269 -15.09 20.24 15.20
N ASP A 270 -14.58 20.51 16.40
CA ASP A 270 -14.20 19.47 17.36
C ASP A 270 -15.43 18.67 17.84
N ASP A 271 -16.59 19.32 18.02
CA ASP A 271 -17.83 18.61 18.36
C ASP A 271 -18.38 17.80 17.19
N TYR A 272 -18.33 18.33 15.96
CA TYR A 272 -18.71 17.58 14.76
C TYR A 272 -17.80 16.36 14.54
N LYS A 273 -16.49 16.52 14.76
CA LYS A 273 -15.49 15.44 14.66
C LYS A 273 -15.83 14.26 15.58
N LYS A 274 -16.21 14.50 16.85
CA LYS A 274 -16.60 13.43 17.78
C LYS A 274 -17.82 12.64 17.30
N GLY A 275 -18.80 13.34 16.72
CA GLY A 275 -19.97 12.71 16.11
C GLY A 275 -19.58 11.84 14.91
N PHE A 276 -18.76 12.39 14.01
CA PHE A 276 -18.27 11.69 12.83
C PHE A 276 -17.48 10.41 13.17
N GLU A 277 -16.58 10.47 14.16
CA GLU A 277 -15.83 9.31 14.67
C GLU A 277 -16.75 8.21 15.19
N THR A 278 -17.82 8.61 15.90
CA THR A 278 -18.80 7.69 16.48
C THR A 278 -19.66 7.03 15.39
N ASP A 279 -20.18 7.82 14.45
CA ASP A 279 -21.09 7.35 13.40
C ASP A 279 -20.40 6.42 12.40
N HIS A 280 -19.13 6.69 12.11
CA HIS A 280 -18.34 5.91 11.16
C HIS A 280 -17.48 4.82 11.83
N ALA A 281 -17.56 4.69 13.16
CA ALA A 281 -16.77 3.76 13.97
C ALA A 281 -15.26 3.82 13.64
N LEU A 282 -14.73 5.04 13.54
CA LEU A 282 -13.33 5.31 13.19
C LEU A 282 -12.68 6.27 14.19
N VAL A 283 -11.35 6.35 14.15
CA VAL A 283 -10.57 7.28 14.98
C VAL A 283 -9.74 8.17 14.06
N ILE A 284 -9.90 9.49 14.19
CA ILE A 284 -9.10 10.47 13.46
C ILE A 284 -7.88 10.83 14.31
N ARG A 285 -6.69 10.50 13.78
CA ARG A 285 -5.41 10.80 14.45
C ARG A 285 -5.17 12.31 14.51
N ASN A 286 -4.50 12.75 15.57
CA ASN A 286 -4.08 14.15 15.72
C ASN A 286 -2.90 14.52 14.81
N GLN A 287 -2.18 13.53 14.29
CA GLN A 287 -1.10 13.72 13.33
C GLN A 287 -1.06 12.55 12.34
N PHE A 288 -0.93 12.86 11.05
CA PHE A 288 -0.85 11.85 9.97
C PHE A 288 -0.18 12.42 8.70
N ASP A 289 0.47 11.56 7.92
CA ASP A 289 1.06 11.94 6.62
C ASP A 289 -0.01 12.18 5.54
N VAL A 290 0.26 13.07 4.58
CA VAL A 290 -0.66 13.34 3.46
C VAL A 290 -0.39 12.40 2.30
N SER A 291 -1.47 11.80 1.78
CA SER A 291 -1.42 11.13 0.48
C SER A 291 -1.71 12.08 -0.65
N GLU A 292 -0.70 12.46 -1.44
CA GLU A 292 -0.90 13.28 -2.64
C GLU A 292 -1.87 12.63 -3.65
N SER A 293 -1.78 11.31 -3.79
CA SER A 293 -2.61 10.55 -4.73
C SER A 293 -4.09 10.56 -4.34
N VAL A 294 -4.39 10.44 -3.05
CA VAL A 294 -5.75 10.55 -2.51
C VAL A 294 -6.21 12.00 -2.50
N LEU A 295 -5.37 12.95 -2.09
CA LEU A 295 -5.68 14.38 -2.12
C LEU A 295 -6.10 14.83 -3.53
N LYS A 296 -5.33 14.45 -4.55
CA LYS A 296 -5.66 14.75 -5.96
C LYS A 296 -7.02 14.16 -6.38
N LYS A 297 -7.36 12.96 -5.89
CA LYS A 297 -8.63 12.29 -6.19
C LYS A 297 -9.80 12.91 -5.44
N GLU A 298 -9.64 13.24 -4.16
CA GLU A 298 -10.69 13.84 -3.34
C GLU A 298 -10.95 15.30 -3.75
N LYS A 299 -9.91 16.07 -4.10
CA LYS A 299 -10.02 17.42 -4.68
C LYS A 299 -10.97 17.46 -5.89
N GLN A 300 -10.88 16.46 -6.78
CA GLN A 300 -11.76 16.39 -7.96
C GLN A 300 -13.25 16.19 -7.60
N LYS A 301 -13.55 15.68 -6.40
CA LYS A 301 -14.94 15.50 -5.93
C LYS A 301 -15.50 16.76 -5.26
N ILE A 302 -14.64 17.70 -4.89
CA ILE A 302 -15.06 18.97 -4.29
C ILE A 302 -15.63 19.85 -5.41
N LYS A 303 -16.95 20.02 -5.38
CA LYS A 303 -17.65 20.93 -6.30
C LYS A 303 -17.68 22.32 -5.69
N THR A 304 -16.90 23.22 -6.27
CA THR A 304 -16.87 24.67 -6.01
C THR A 304 -17.80 25.44 -6.96
N GLU A 305 -18.90 24.83 -7.36
CA GLU A 305 -19.90 25.45 -8.23
C GLU A 305 -21.06 26.02 -7.44
N ILE A 306 -21.32 27.31 -7.61
CA ILE A 306 -22.52 27.99 -7.14
C ILE A 306 -23.61 27.82 -8.21
N LYS A 307 -24.68 27.11 -7.86
CA LYS A 307 -25.88 26.97 -8.70
C LYS A 307 -26.93 27.98 -8.30
N LEU A 308 -27.31 28.84 -9.24
CA LEU A 308 -28.39 29.80 -9.07
C LEU A 308 -29.71 29.20 -9.58
N ASP A 309 -30.82 29.67 -9.01
CA ASP A 309 -32.21 29.32 -9.40
C ASP A 309 -32.56 29.71 -10.84
N THR A 310 -31.79 30.64 -11.40
CA THR A 310 -31.87 31.10 -12.79
C THR A 310 -31.12 30.22 -13.80
N ASN A 311 -30.68 29.02 -13.39
CA ASN A 311 -29.84 28.09 -14.18
C ASN A 311 -28.44 28.62 -14.53
N ILE A 312 -27.99 29.69 -13.87
CA ILE A 312 -26.62 30.20 -13.99
C ILE A 312 -25.72 29.43 -13.02
N GLN A 313 -24.53 29.07 -13.47
CA GLN A 313 -23.50 28.38 -12.69
C GLN A 313 -22.25 29.26 -12.60
N ILE A 314 -21.80 29.54 -11.38
CA ILE A 314 -20.52 30.23 -11.13
C ILE A 314 -19.55 29.19 -10.59
N LYS A 315 -18.50 28.88 -11.36
CA LYS A 315 -17.43 27.96 -10.91
C LYS A 315 -16.30 28.77 -10.29
N LEU A 316 -15.98 28.45 -9.04
CA LEU A 316 -14.81 28.99 -8.36
C LEU A 316 -13.64 28.05 -8.56
N ASP A 317 -12.46 28.61 -8.81
CA ASP A 317 -11.24 27.80 -8.87
C ASP A 317 -10.85 27.35 -7.47
N VAL A 318 -10.62 26.05 -7.31
CA VAL A 318 -10.18 25.44 -6.04
C VAL A 318 -8.72 25.77 -5.76
N ASP A 319 -7.95 26.16 -6.77
CA ASP A 319 -6.54 26.54 -6.65
C ASP A 319 -6.32 28.02 -6.32
N ALA A 320 -7.40 28.80 -6.17
CA ALA A 320 -7.33 30.21 -5.79
C ALA A 320 -8.41 30.56 -4.73
N PRO A 321 -8.20 30.18 -3.44
CA PRO A 321 -9.18 30.39 -2.36
C PRO A 321 -9.58 31.86 -2.20
N ASP A 322 -8.58 32.73 -2.23
CA ASP A 322 -8.71 34.16 -1.93
C ASP A 322 -9.44 34.92 -3.03
N ALA A 323 -9.43 34.39 -4.27
CA ALA A 323 -10.11 35.03 -5.38
C ALA A 323 -11.63 35.16 -5.14
N SER A 324 -12.22 34.21 -4.42
CA SER A 324 -13.64 34.27 -4.06
C SER A 324 -13.94 35.28 -2.94
N ALA A 325 -12.99 35.58 -2.07
CA ALA A 325 -13.16 36.59 -1.03
C ALA A 325 -12.89 38.00 -1.57
N GLU A 326 -11.91 38.13 -2.48
CA GLU A 326 -11.45 39.41 -3.02
C GLU A 326 -12.30 39.90 -4.19
N TYR A 327 -12.76 38.98 -5.06
CA TYR A 327 -13.39 39.34 -6.34
C TYR A 327 -14.86 38.94 -6.46
N LEU A 328 -15.46 38.32 -5.44
CA LEU A 328 -16.87 37.94 -5.44
C LEU A 328 -17.64 38.54 -4.25
N GLU A 329 -18.63 39.38 -4.54
CA GLU A 329 -19.47 40.03 -3.52
C GLU A 329 -20.93 39.59 -3.68
N ARG A 330 -21.54 39.05 -2.62
CA ARG A 330 -22.97 38.74 -2.57
C ARG A 330 -23.76 39.90 -1.97
N GLY A 331 -24.84 40.30 -2.64
CA GLY A 331 -25.75 41.31 -2.13
C GLY A 331 -27.22 40.97 -2.34
N TYR A 332 -28.10 41.87 -1.90
CA TYR A 332 -29.53 41.84 -2.19
C TYR A 332 -29.92 43.15 -2.87
N ASP A 333 -30.63 43.05 -3.99
CA ASP A 333 -31.19 44.20 -4.71
C ASP A 333 -32.63 44.40 -4.23
N ASP A 334 -32.87 45.47 -3.46
CA ASP A 334 -34.18 45.79 -2.90
C ASP A 334 -35.24 46.14 -3.95
N VAL A 335 -34.82 46.59 -5.14
CA VAL A 335 -35.70 46.96 -6.25
C VAL A 335 -36.12 45.73 -7.02
N LYS A 336 -35.18 44.86 -7.37
CA LYS A 336 -35.45 43.60 -8.07
C LYS A 336 -35.97 42.50 -7.16
N LYS A 337 -35.84 42.66 -5.85
CA LYS A 337 -36.16 41.65 -4.83
C LYS A 337 -35.40 40.35 -5.03
N MET A 338 -34.15 40.43 -5.50
CA MET A 338 -33.30 39.27 -5.84
C MET A 338 -31.92 39.39 -5.19
N HIS A 339 -31.32 38.24 -4.88
CA HIS A 339 -29.90 38.20 -4.56
C HIS A 339 -29.06 38.35 -5.82
N TYR A 340 -27.90 38.98 -5.70
CA TYR A 340 -26.92 39.08 -6.79
C TYR A 340 -25.53 38.68 -6.31
N TYR A 341 -24.69 38.32 -7.28
CA TYR A 341 -23.24 38.24 -7.13
C TYR A 341 -22.60 39.26 -8.06
N LYS A 342 -21.65 40.06 -7.56
CA LYS A 342 -20.75 40.89 -8.38
C LYS A 342 -19.43 40.14 -8.52
N VAL A 343 -18.93 40.03 -9.74
CA VAL A 343 -17.61 39.48 -10.06
C VAL A 343 -16.75 40.63 -10.56
N TYR A 344 -15.62 40.87 -9.89
CA TYR A 344 -14.64 41.88 -10.29
C TYR A 344 -13.50 41.22 -11.09
N PHE A 345 -13.06 41.84 -12.19
CA PHE A 345 -11.94 41.35 -13.00
C PHE A 345 -11.16 42.55 -13.59
N ASN A 346 -9.87 42.35 -13.89
CA ASN A 346 -9.02 43.39 -14.46
C ASN A 346 -8.94 43.34 -16.00
N GLU A 347 -8.76 42.14 -16.58
CA GLU A 347 -8.65 41.92 -18.02
C GLU A 347 -9.42 40.64 -18.42
N GLU A 348 -10.03 40.65 -19.60
CA GLU A 348 -10.76 39.50 -20.17
C GLU A 348 -9.81 38.69 -21.07
N GLY A 349 -9.77 37.36 -20.86
CA GLY A 349 -8.82 36.45 -21.51
C GLY A 349 -9.31 35.80 -22.79
#